data_AF-A0A953DRP9-F1
#
_entry.id   AF-A0A953DRP9-F1
#
_cell.length_a   1.000
_cell.length_b   1.000
_cell.length_c   1.000
_cell.angle_alpha   90.00
_cell.angle_beta   90.00
_cell.angle_gamma   90.00
#
_symmetry.space_group_name_H-M   'P 1'
#
loop_
_entity.id
_entity.type
_entity.pdbx_description
1 polymer ?
#
loop_
_entity_poly.entity_id
_entity_poly.type
_entity_poly.pdbx_seq_one_letter_code
_entity_poly.pdbx_strand_id
1 'polypeptide(L)'
;MRARCAVLTAICCTSFGCVRVNHEVRVEKGPVLRAYEREVLAGESGVSAAVAVAWPKVTLSFARFDRCRQERVEEVVEETITESFAPSAGPAFTLGMLGVASGGALLGFRGSFSDQPNTRVIDETGHYGPSARTIATGWSVVLLSVGVPALVTGVVGLAQSGEHVDRRKVEQLASAMEHPCHEAPVDGEVELVRIKGEGPGSLRVATSGGKVTFTADQLSELRLASVRMNGALVLFPEEEAAKFEAFLSCSEAIPVPSPAGLSEMGEEALVARYNSARACGSVAGEVGEQAAAALGAEIQRRRAGRPGPTVREGPRPRSLEDARAMYRPTLVLAEGSRDVAALSDPESLAGTAAQIRGTLVQQVAENILVVKVGTAELLVFVPPDATFGVPPANGAELEAIGVVVGTQVLEEKARPLIRAAWIQ
;
A
#
# COMPACT_ATOMS: atom_id res chain seq x y z
N MET A 1 -22.20 32.26 78.90
CA MET A 1 -21.42 31.08 78.45
C MET A 1 -22.13 30.19 77.44
N ARG A 2 -23.42 29.83 77.61
CA ARG A 2 -24.14 28.92 76.68
C ARG A 2 -24.24 29.41 75.21
N ALA A 3 -24.33 30.72 74.96
CA ALA A 3 -24.39 31.27 73.59
C ALA A 3 -23.06 31.19 72.82
N ARG A 4 -21.90 31.13 73.51
CA ARG A 4 -20.58 31.04 72.85
C ARG A 4 -20.23 29.62 72.41
N CYS A 5 -20.76 28.60 73.08
CA CYS A 5 -20.63 27.20 72.63
C CYS A 5 -21.44 26.92 71.36
N ALA A 6 -22.65 27.49 71.23
CA ALA A 6 -23.51 27.24 70.08
C ALA A 6 -22.90 27.76 68.77
N VAL A 7 -22.22 28.90 68.80
CA VAL A 7 -21.58 29.50 67.60
C VAL A 7 -20.36 28.70 67.14
N LEU A 8 -19.53 28.20 68.08
CA LEU A 8 -18.38 27.33 67.76
C LEU A 8 -18.80 26.00 67.14
N THR A 9 -19.95 25.45 67.58
CA THR A 9 -20.49 24.20 67.03
C THR A 9 -21.10 24.41 65.65
N ALA A 10 -21.78 25.54 65.42
CA ALA A 10 -22.35 25.88 64.12
C ALA A 10 -21.30 26.14 63.03
N ILE A 11 -20.16 26.77 63.38
CA ILE A 11 -19.05 27.01 62.44
C ILE A 11 -18.31 25.71 62.08
N CYS A 12 -18.20 24.75 63.02
CA CYS A 12 -17.70 23.41 62.70
C CYS A 12 -18.63 22.65 61.75
N CYS A 13 -19.95 22.76 61.89
CA CYS A 13 -20.89 22.02 61.03
C CYS A 13 -21.01 22.57 59.61
N THR A 14 -20.78 23.87 59.37
CA THR A 14 -20.87 24.47 58.01
C THR A 14 -19.56 24.39 57.22
N SER A 15 -18.44 24.02 57.86
CA SER A 15 -17.13 23.91 57.21
C SER A 15 -16.76 22.47 56.78
N PHE A 16 -17.60 21.47 57.06
CA PHE A 16 -17.56 20.17 56.38
C PHE A 16 -18.15 20.26 54.96
N GLY A 17 -17.70 21.26 54.19
CA GLY A 17 -17.98 21.32 52.76
C GLY A 17 -17.41 20.08 52.09
N CYS A 18 -18.21 19.43 51.24
CA CYS A 18 -17.80 18.27 50.47
C CYS A 18 -16.45 18.56 49.78
N VAL A 19 -15.39 17.85 50.18
CA VAL A 19 -14.11 17.88 49.47
C VAL A 19 -14.41 17.41 48.06
N ARG A 20 -14.21 18.28 47.07
CA ARG A 20 -14.34 17.90 45.67
C ARG A 20 -13.14 17.05 45.29
N VAL A 21 -13.37 15.74 45.16
CA VAL A 21 -12.45 14.81 44.54
C VAL A 21 -12.70 14.86 43.04
N ASN A 22 -11.65 15.16 42.28
CA ASN A 22 -11.69 15.06 40.83
C ASN A 22 -11.25 13.66 40.42
N HIS A 23 -11.82 13.16 39.33
CA HIS A 23 -11.45 11.87 38.74
C HIS A 23 -10.97 12.11 37.31
N GLU A 24 -9.78 11.59 37.01
CA GLU A 24 -9.27 11.49 35.64
C GLU A 24 -9.26 10.01 35.26
N VAL A 25 -9.89 9.68 34.12
CA VAL A 25 -9.98 8.31 33.63
C VAL A 25 -9.20 8.24 32.33
N ARG A 26 -8.15 7.39 32.31
CA ARG A 26 -7.44 7.04 31.08
C ARG A 26 -7.53 5.53 30.83
N VAL A 27 -7.55 5.18 29.56
CA VAL A 27 -7.58 3.79 29.11
C VAL A 27 -6.27 3.48 28.43
N GLU A 28 -5.56 2.49 28.95
CA GLU A 28 -4.27 2.06 28.43
C GLU A 28 -4.35 0.64 27.87
N LYS A 29 -3.70 0.43 26.73
CA LYS A 29 -3.57 -0.88 26.12
C LYS A 29 -2.42 -1.63 26.81
N GLY A 30 -2.77 -2.69 27.52
CA GLY A 30 -1.84 -3.63 28.12
C GLY A 30 -1.30 -4.67 27.15
N PRO A 31 -0.57 -5.67 27.64
CA PRO A 31 0.05 -6.70 26.81
C PRO A 31 -0.99 -7.59 26.12
N VAL A 32 -0.63 -8.09 24.94
CA VAL A 32 -1.41 -9.11 24.22
C VAL A 32 -1.32 -10.42 24.98
N LEU A 33 -2.46 -10.96 25.40
CA LEU A 33 -2.56 -12.25 26.09
C LEU A 33 -2.51 -13.41 25.11
N ARG A 34 -3.22 -13.27 23.99
CA ARG A 34 -3.34 -14.30 22.96
C ARG A 34 -3.68 -13.67 21.62
N ALA A 35 -3.11 -14.21 20.55
CA ALA A 35 -3.57 -13.98 19.20
C ALA A 35 -4.14 -15.28 18.64
N TYR A 36 -5.27 -15.21 17.95
CA TYR A 36 -5.84 -16.34 17.22
C TYR A 36 -6.55 -15.86 15.97
N GLU A 37 -6.75 -16.80 15.06
CA GLU A 37 -7.48 -16.57 13.82
C GLU A 37 -8.86 -17.20 13.95
N ARG A 38 -9.88 -16.48 13.49
CA ARG A 38 -11.23 -17.03 13.32
C ARG A 38 -11.74 -16.69 11.93
N GLU A 39 -12.50 -17.61 11.37
CA GLU A 39 -13.16 -17.43 10.10
C GLU A 39 -14.61 -17.02 10.33
N VAL A 40 -15.03 -15.94 9.69
CA VAL A 40 -16.40 -15.40 9.78
C VAL A 40 -16.95 -15.24 8.37
N LEU A 41 -18.21 -15.62 8.14
CA LEU A 41 -18.86 -15.38 6.85
C LEU A 41 -19.00 -13.87 6.61
N ALA A 42 -18.37 -13.37 5.55
CA ALA A 42 -18.22 -11.95 5.24
C ALA A 42 -19.41 -11.38 4.46
N GLY A 43 -20.37 -12.20 4.04
CA GLY A 43 -21.56 -11.76 3.31
C GLY A 43 -21.82 -12.56 2.02
N GLU A 44 -22.10 -11.85 0.93
CA GLU A 44 -22.67 -12.41 -0.31
C GLU A 44 -21.78 -13.47 -0.98
N SER A 45 -22.41 -14.57 -1.37
CA SER A 45 -21.81 -15.64 -2.18
C SER A 45 -21.68 -15.22 -3.64
N GLY A 46 -20.59 -15.59 -4.29
CA GLY A 46 -20.35 -15.33 -5.71
C GLY A 46 -20.17 -16.60 -6.53
N VAL A 47 -19.87 -16.41 -7.80
CA VAL A 47 -19.50 -17.49 -8.73
C VAL A 47 -18.13 -17.16 -9.29
N SER A 48 -17.19 -18.09 -9.18
CA SER A 48 -15.86 -18.02 -9.78
C SER A 48 -15.77 -18.98 -10.97
N ALA A 49 -14.84 -18.69 -11.89
CA ALA A 49 -14.48 -19.61 -12.96
C ALA A 49 -12.99 -19.92 -12.97
N ALA A 50 -12.66 -21.20 -13.13
CA ALA A 50 -11.32 -21.71 -13.42
C ALA A 50 -11.23 -22.12 -14.89
N VAL A 51 -10.06 -21.93 -15.50
CA VAL A 51 -9.82 -22.02 -16.93
C VAL A 51 -8.78 -23.10 -17.20
N ALA A 52 -9.23 -24.19 -17.82
CA ALA A 52 -8.35 -25.24 -18.31
C ALA A 52 -8.20 -25.13 -19.83
N VAL A 53 -7.01 -24.75 -20.29
CA VAL A 53 -6.69 -24.64 -21.71
C VAL A 53 -6.11 -25.94 -22.23
N ALA A 54 -6.71 -26.48 -23.28
CA ALA A 54 -6.24 -27.65 -24.00
C ALA A 54 -6.53 -27.45 -25.50
N TRP A 55 -5.66 -26.70 -26.18
CA TRP A 55 -5.86 -26.27 -27.56
C TRP A 55 -6.30 -27.43 -28.49
N PRO A 56 -7.33 -27.26 -29.35
CA PRO A 56 -8.08 -26.05 -29.66
C PRO A 56 -9.32 -25.82 -28.76
N LYS A 57 -9.34 -26.40 -27.55
CA LYS A 57 -10.46 -26.31 -26.61
C LYS A 57 -10.07 -25.54 -25.35
N VAL A 58 -11.04 -24.87 -24.76
CA VAL A 58 -10.94 -24.29 -23.43
C VAL A 58 -12.12 -24.74 -22.59
N THR A 59 -11.86 -25.19 -21.37
CA THR A 59 -12.91 -25.61 -20.42
C THR A 59 -12.99 -24.62 -19.28
N LEU A 60 -14.14 -23.99 -19.13
CA LEU A 60 -14.47 -23.15 -17.98
C LEU A 60 -15.17 -24.02 -16.94
N SER A 61 -14.63 -24.04 -15.72
CA SER A 61 -15.21 -24.72 -14.57
C SER A 61 -15.72 -23.68 -13.58
N PHE A 62 -17.02 -23.69 -13.29
CA PHE A 62 -17.71 -22.73 -12.44
C PHE A 62 -17.92 -23.31 -11.06
N ALA A 63 -17.51 -22.54 -10.05
CA ALA A 63 -17.74 -22.86 -8.65
C ALA A 63 -18.49 -21.70 -7.98
N ARG A 64 -19.49 -22.05 -7.18
CA ARG A 64 -20.04 -21.12 -6.19
C ARG A 64 -19.05 -21.04 -5.04
N PHE A 65 -18.79 -19.84 -4.56
CA PHE A 65 -17.98 -19.61 -3.37
C PHE A 65 -18.72 -18.69 -2.40
N ASP A 66 -18.48 -18.89 -1.11
CA ASP A 66 -18.84 -17.93 -0.08
C ASP A 66 -17.65 -17.00 0.16
N ARG A 67 -17.90 -15.76 0.59
CA ARG A 67 -16.82 -14.88 1.06
C ARG A 67 -16.61 -15.12 2.55
N CYS A 68 -15.43 -15.58 2.92
CA CYS A 68 -15.03 -15.71 4.31
C CYS A 68 -14.03 -14.61 4.65
N ARG A 69 -14.17 -14.05 5.85
CA ARG A 69 -13.25 -13.10 6.45
C ARG A 69 -12.43 -13.83 7.50
N GLN A 70 -11.13 -13.94 7.24
CA GLN A 70 -10.17 -14.39 8.24
C GLN A 70 -9.85 -13.19 9.13
N GLU A 71 -10.35 -13.22 10.35
CA GLU A 71 -10.10 -12.22 11.37
C GLU A 71 -8.95 -12.68 12.26
N ARG A 72 -7.88 -11.89 12.31
CA ARG A 72 -6.84 -12.04 13.34
C ARG A 72 -7.27 -11.20 14.54
N VAL A 73 -7.60 -11.89 15.63
CA VAL A 73 -8.07 -11.28 16.87
C VAL A 73 -6.97 -11.37 17.92
N GLU A 74 -6.68 -10.23 18.55
CA GLU A 74 -5.80 -10.12 19.70
C GLU A 74 -6.64 -9.94 20.96
N GLU A 75 -6.55 -10.89 21.90
CA GLU A 75 -7.04 -10.72 23.25
C GLU A 75 -6.02 -9.88 24.02
N VAL A 76 -6.39 -8.66 24.39
CA VAL A 76 -5.51 -7.72 25.09
C VAL A 76 -6.08 -7.38 26.45
N VAL A 77 -5.19 -7.10 27.40
CA VAL A 77 -5.60 -6.51 28.69
C VAL A 77 -5.81 -5.03 28.44
N GLU A 78 -6.99 -4.51 28.75
CA GLU A 78 -7.24 -3.08 28.81
C GLU A 78 -7.24 -2.65 30.27
N GLU A 79 -6.39 -1.69 30.59
CA GLU A 79 -6.30 -1.11 31.94
C GLU A 79 -7.04 0.22 31.94
N THR A 80 -8.10 0.31 32.74
CA THR A 80 -8.79 1.57 33.01
C THR A 80 -8.23 2.13 34.30
N ILE A 81 -7.41 3.18 34.18
CA ILE A 81 -6.76 3.84 35.31
C ILE A 81 -7.61 5.04 35.69
N THR A 82 -8.15 5.02 36.90
CA THR A 82 -8.88 6.14 37.51
C THR A 82 -8.01 6.79 38.56
N GLU A 83 -7.49 7.97 38.26
CA GLU A 83 -6.74 8.79 39.21
C GLU A 83 -7.71 9.73 39.93
N SER A 84 -7.77 9.60 41.25
CA SER A 84 -8.56 10.48 42.11
C SER A 84 -7.63 11.46 42.82
N PHE A 85 -7.84 12.76 42.61
CA PHE A 85 -7.03 13.77 43.27
C PHE A 85 -7.88 14.92 43.83
N ALA A 86 -7.46 15.43 44.99
CA ALA A 86 -8.08 16.56 45.67
C ALA A 86 -7.08 17.73 45.67
N PRO A 87 -7.14 18.65 44.69
CA PRO A 87 -6.12 19.69 44.51
C PRO A 87 -6.01 20.65 45.71
N SER A 88 -7.08 20.78 46.51
CA SER A 88 -7.11 21.58 47.72
C SER A 88 -6.58 20.87 48.97
N ALA A 89 -6.34 19.55 48.94
CA ALA A 89 -6.01 18.77 50.13
C ALA A 89 -4.63 19.13 50.72
N GLY A 90 -3.60 19.31 49.88
CA GLY A 90 -2.26 19.72 50.34
C GLY A 90 -2.24 21.10 51.00
N PRO A 91 -2.79 22.15 50.36
CA PRO A 91 -2.91 23.47 50.97
C PRO A 91 -3.76 23.48 52.25
N ALA A 92 -4.87 22.73 52.29
CA ALA A 92 -5.71 22.62 53.48
C ALA A 92 -4.98 21.93 54.65
N PHE A 93 -4.27 20.83 54.37
CA PHE A 93 -3.49 20.10 55.37
C PHE A 93 -2.40 20.98 55.98
N THR A 94 -1.63 21.70 55.15
CA THR A 94 -0.54 22.57 55.61
C THR A 94 -1.05 23.75 56.44
N LEU A 95 -2.09 24.44 55.98
CA LEU A 95 -2.72 25.54 56.72
C LEU A 95 -3.35 25.03 58.02
N GLY A 96 -3.96 23.83 57.99
CA GLY A 96 -4.50 23.17 59.16
C GLY A 96 -3.44 22.84 60.21
N MET A 97 -2.34 22.20 59.80
CA MET A 97 -1.22 21.89 60.69
C MET A 97 -0.64 23.16 61.34
N LEU A 98 -0.43 24.22 60.55
CA LEU A 98 0.08 25.50 61.06
C LEU A 98 -0.87 26.16 62.05
N GLY A 99 -2.17 26.19 61.74
CA GLY A 99 -3.20 26.76 62.61
C GLY A 99 -3.34 26.00 63.93
N VAL A 100 -3.35 24.66 63.86
CA VAL A 100 -3.44 23.80 65.04
C VAL A 100 -2.18 23.89 65.90
N ALA A 101 -0.98 23.83 65.29
CA ALA A 101 0.28 23.93 66.02
C ALA A 101 0.43 25.32 66.69
N SER A 102 0.17 26.40 65.96
CA SER A 102 0.31 27.77 66.48
C SER A 102 -0.75 28.08 67.53
N GLY A 103 -2.00 27.69 67.29
CA GLY A 103 -3.08 27.84 68.26
C GLY A 103 -2.85 27.01 69.52
N GLY A 104 -2.42 25.77 69.37
CA GLY A 104 -2.06 24.88 70.47
C GLY A 104 -0.89 25.41 71.30
N ALA A 105 0.15 25.94 70.66
CA ALA A 105 1.29 26.57 71.34
C ALA A 105 0.85 27.80 72.16
N LEU A 106 0.02 28.69 71.59
CA LEU A 106 -0.49 29.86 72.32
C LEU A 106 -1.32 29.49 73.56
N LEU A 107 -2.08 28.39 73.51
CA LEU A 107 -2.78 27.86 74.68
C LEU A 107 -1.84 27.19 75.68
N GLY A 108 -0.88 26.40 75.20
CA GLY A 108 0.10 25.72 76.05
C GLY A 108 0.96 26.70 76.86
N PHE A 109 1.38 27.80 76.23
CA PHE A 109 2.15 28.87 76.87
C PHE A 109 1.28 29.94 77.55
N ARG A 110 -0.03 29.72 77.70
CA ARG A 110 -0.96 30.71 78.29
C ARG A 110 -0.53 31.19 79.68
N GLY A 111 0.11 30.32 80.48
CA GLY A 111 0.60 30.66 81.82
C GLY A 111 1.80 31.60 81.83
N SER A 112 2.51 31.73 80.71
CA SER A 112 3.71 32.57 80.57
C SER A 112 3.39 34.01 80.13
N PHE A 113 2.15 34.29 79.73
CA PHE A 113 1.71 35.64 79.37
C PHE A 113 1.16 36.39 80.59
N SER A 114 1.45 37.70 80.65
CA SER A 114 0.93 38.57 81.70
C SER A 114 -0.60 38.63 81.67
N ASP A 115 -1.20 38.48 82.85
CA ASP A 115 -2.64 38.64 83.06
C ASP A 115 -3.01 40.08 83.45
N GLN A 116 -2.03 40.99 83.53
CA GLN A 116 -2.30 42.39 83.84
C GLN A 116 -3.00 43.07 82.65
N PRO A 117 -3.96 43.97 82.92
CA PRO A 117 -4.59 44.80 81.90
C PRO A 117 -3.55 45.62 81.14
N ASN A 118 -3.75 45.80 79.84
CA ASN A 118 -2.83 46.60 79.05
C ASN A 118 -3.08 48.10 79.31
N THR A 119 -2.22 48.72 80.10
CA THR A 119 -2.34 50.14 80.47
C THR A 119 -2.00 51.10 79.33
N ARG A 120 -1.45 50.61 78.22
CA ARG A 120 -1.08 51.42 77.04
C ARG A 120 -2.24 51.66 76.07
N VAL A 121 -3.37 50.98 76.26
CA VAL A 121 -4.56 51.10 75.42
C VAL A 121 -5.74 51.35 76.33
N ILE A 122 -6.46 52.44 76.11
CA ILE A 122 -7.68 52.80 76.85
C ILE A 122 -8.78 52.92 75.80
N ASP A 123 -9.91 52.25 76.04
CA ASP A 123 -11.06 52.34 75.14
C ASP A 123 -11.83 53.66 75.30
N GLU A 124 -12.79 53.90 74.41
CA GLU A 124 -13.62 55.12 74.40
C GLU A 124 -14.48 55.28 75.68
N THR A 125 -14.58 54.24 76.50
CA THR A 125 -15.32 54.21 77.77
C THR A 125 -14.40 54.30 79.00
N GLY A 126 -13.09 54.47 78.81
CA GLY A 126 -12.12 54.65 79.88
C GLY A 126 -11.58 53.36 80.51
N HIS A 127 -11.86 52.18 79.94
CA HIS A 127 -11.35 50.91 80.45
C HIS A 127 -9.99 50.56 79.83
N TYR A 128 -9.10 49.94 80.62
CA TYR A 128 -7.82 49.41 80.12
C TYR A 128 -8.03 48.23 79.16
N GLY A 129 -7.17 48.14 78.15
CA GLY A 129 -7.22 47.10 77.14
C GLY A 129 -7.01 45.68 77.69
N PRO A 130 -7.39 44.66 76.91
CA PRO A 130 -7.28 43.26 77.33
C PRO A 130 -5.83 42.85 77.63
N SER A 131 -5.65 41.95 78.61
CA SER A 131 -4.33 41.41 78.97
C SER A 131 -3.70 40.64 77.80
N ALA A 132 -2.37 40.55 77.77
CA ALA A 132 -1.64 39.76 76.75
C ALA A 132 -2.13 38.30 76.73
N ARG A 133 -2.47 37.77 77.91
CA ARG A 133 -3.10 36.46 78.07
C ARG A 133 -4.47 36.35 77.39
N THR A 134 -5.30 37.38 77.51
CA THR A 134 -6.63 37.44 76.88
C THR A 134 -6.50 37.50 75.36
N ILE A 135 -5.56 38.30 74.85
CA ILE A 135 -5.26 38.42 73.41
C ILE A 135 -4.74 37.08 72.87
N ALA A 136 -3.77 36.45 73.52
CA ALA A 136 -3.23 35.15 73.12
C ALA A 136 -4.30 34.03 73.12
N THR A 137 -5.19 34.05 74.11
CA THR A 137 -6.32 33.11 74.18
C THR A 137 -7.31 33.35 73.03
N GLY A 138 -7.62 34.61 72.71
CA GLY A 138 -8.47 34.98 71.58
C GLY A 138 -7.89 34.49 70.24
N TRP A 139 -6.61 34.77 69.98
CA TRP A 139 -5.92 34.30 68.78
C TRP A 139 -5.82 32.78 68.71
N SER A 140 -5.59 32.10 69.83
CA SER A 140 -5.59 30.63 69.85
C SER A 140 -6.94 30.05 69.44
N VAL A 141 -8.05 30.59 69.97
CA VAL A 141 -9.39 30.14 69.59
C VAL A 141 -9.63 30.36 68.10
N VAL A 142 -9.23 31.51 67.55
CA VAL A 142 -9.35 31.79 66.11
C VAL A 142 -8.51 30.78 65.29
N LEU A 143 -7.23 30.62 65.63
CA LEU A 143 -6.32 29.72 64.91
C LEU A 143 -6.76 28.25 64.98
N LEU A 144 -7.28 27.78 66.12
CA LEU A 144 -7.83 26.44 66.23
C LEU A 144 -9.15 26.28 65.47
N SER A 145 -10.01 27.31 65.49
CA SER A 145 -11.30 27.26 64.79
C SER A 145 -11.16 27.20 63.27
N VAL A 146 -10.07 27.74 62.71
CA VAL A 146 -9.75 27.65 61.28
C VAL A 146 -8.86 26.44 60.99
N GLY A 147 -7.88 26.16 61.87
CA GLY A 147 -6.88 25.13 61.68
C GLY A 147 -7.44 23.71 61.75
N VAL A 148 -8.32 23.41 62.71
CA VAL A 148 -8.87 22.05 62.87
C VAL A 148 -9.70 21.63 61.64
N PRO A 149 -10.66 22.44 61.13
CA PRO A 149 -11.40 22.08 59.92
C PRO A 149 -10.51 21.96 58.67
N ALA A 150 -9.54 22.86 58.50
CA ALA A 150 -8.58 22.79 57.39
C ALA A 150 -7.72 21.51 57.45
N LEU A 151 -7.30 21.10 58.65
CA LEU A 151 -6.55 19.86 58.85
C LEU A 151 -7.40 18.64 58.49
N VAL A 152 -8.64 18.57 58.98
CA VAL A 152 -9.55 17.44 58.70
C VAL A 152 -9.85 17.33 57.21
N THR A 153 -10.17 18.44 56.55
CA THR A 153 -10.41 18.45 55.08
C THR A 153 -9.17 18.04 54.29
N GLY A 154 -7.98 18.47 54.71
CA GLY A 154 -6.72 18.03 54.12
C GLY A 154 -6.47 16.52 54.28
N VAL A 155 -6.69 15.97 55.49
CA VAL A 155 -6.52 14.53 55.76
C VAL A 155 -7.52 13.70 54.96
N VAL A 156 -8.80 14.09 54.93
CA VAL A 156 -9.85 13.38 54.17
C VAL A 156 -9.55 13.44 52.67
N GLY A 157 -9.16 14.60 52.14
CA GLY A 157 -8.82 14.75 50.72
C GLY A 157 -7.60 13.91 50.31
N LEU A 158 -6.59 13.78 51.18
CA LEU A 158 -5.44 12.91 50.96
C LEU A 158 -5.81 11.42 51.06
N ALA A 159 -6.66 11.05 52.02
CA ALA A 159 -7.11 9.66 52.19
C ALA A 159 -8.02 9.18 51.04
N GLN A 160 -8.73 10.11 50.39
CA GLN A 160 -9.56 9.83 49.21
C GLN A 160 -8.80 9.96 47.89
N SER A 161 -7.58 10.50 47.90
CA SER A 161 -6.72 10.53 46.72
C SER A 161 -6.02 9.19 46.53
N GLY A 162 -5.94 8.73 45.29
CA GLY A 162 -5.36 7.45 44.97
C GLY A 162 -5.64 7.04 43.53
N GLU A 163 -4.91 6.02 43.10
CA GLU A 163 -5.06 5.41 41.78
C GLU A 163 -5.84 4.10 41.93
N HIS A 164 -6.88 3.93 41.11
CA HIS A 164 -7.61 2.68 40.99
C HIS A 164 -7.45 2.14 39.57
N VAL A 165 -6.90 0.93 39.46
CA VAL A 165 -6.70 0.26 38.17
C VAL A 165 -7.69 -0.89 38.06
N ASP A 166 -8.62 -0.78 37.10
CA ASP A 166 -9.48 -1.90 36.71
C ASP A 166 -8.93 -2.56 35.44
N ARG A 167 -8.94 -3.89 35.42
CA ARG A 167 -8.36 -4.69 34.32
C ARG A 167 -9.45 -5.53 33.70
N ARG A 168 -9.69 -5.32 32.41
CA ARG A 168 -10.62 -6.14 31.63
C ARG A 168 -9.95 -6.76 30.42
N LYS A 169 -10.44 -7.92 30.03
CA LYS A 169 -10.04 -8.59 28.78
C LYS A 169 -10.92 -8.08 27.66
N VAL A 170 -10.31 -7.63 26.57
CA VAL A 170 -11.03 -7.19 25.37
C VAL A 170 -10.44 -7.87 24.15
N GLU A 171 -11.31 -8.24 23.20
CA GLU A 171 -10.92 -8.71 21.89
C GLU A 171 -10.76 -7.50 20.96
N GLN A 172 -9.56 -7.32 20.41
CA GLN A 172 -9.28 -6.31 19.40
C GLN A 172 -9.00 -6.98 18.05
N LEU A 173 -9.66 -6.49 16.99
CA LEU A 173 -9.38 -6.92 15.63
C LEU A 173 -8.05 -6.32 15.17
N ALA A 174 -7.03 -7.16 14.96
CA ALA A 174 -5.71 -6.73 14.51
C ALA A 174 -5.62 -6.63 13.00
N SER A 175 -6.21 -7.60 12.28
CA SER A 175 -6.31 -7.57 10.82
C SER A 175 -7.50 -8.41 10.35
N ALA A 176 -8.02 -8.09 9.17
CA ALA A 176 -9.02 -8.88 8.50
C ALA A 176 -8.70 -9.01 7.01
N MET A 177 -8.78 -10.22 6.49
CA MET A 177 -8.57 -10.51 5.06
C MET A 177 -9.74 -11.34 4.55
N GLU A 178 -10.38 -10.88 3.48
CA GLU A 178 -11.45 -11.62 2.81
C GLU A 178 -10.88 -12.54 1.73
N HIS A 179 -11.38 -13.77 1.68
CA HIS A 179 -11.00 -14.75 0.67
C HIS A 179 -12.20 -15.64 0.30
N PRO A 180 -12.22 -16.24 -0.90
CA PRO A 180 -13.21 -17.26 -1.27
C PRO A 180 -13.06 -18.51 -0.39
N CYS A 181 -14.18 -19.04 0.09
CA CYS A 181 -14.26 -20.27 0.88
C CYS A 181 -15.42 -21.14 0.41
N HIS A 182 -15.45 -22.40 0.85
CA HIS A 182 -16.52 -23.36 0.55
C HIS A 182 -16.85 -23.49 -0.94
N GLU A 183 -15.82 -23.63 -1.78
CA GLU A 183 -16.02 -23.77 -3.22
C GLU A 183 -16.76 -25.06 -3.58
N ALA A 184 -17.87 -24.93 -4.32
CA ALA A 184 -18.67 -26.05 -4.78
C ALA A 184 -19.06 -25.86 -6.26
N PRO A 185 -18.98 -26.92 -7.10
CA PRO A 185 -19.35 -26.82 -8.51
C PRO A 185 -20.83 -26.44 -8.65
N VAL A 186 -21.14 -25.60 -9.64
CA VAL A 186 -22.49 -25.06 -9.83
C VAL A 186 -22.95 -25.19 -11.28
N ASP A 187 -24.13 -25.77 -11.46
CA ASP A 187 -24.78 -25.88 -12.76
C ASP A 187 -25.71 -24.69 -13.07
N GLY A 188 -25.78 -24.28 -14.33
CA GLY A 188 -26.52 -23.09 -14.75
C GLY A 188 -26.34 -22.73 -16.22
N GLU A 189 -27.05 -21.70 -16.67
CA GLU A 189 -26.87 -21.10 -17.98
C GLU A 189 -25.73 -20.08 -17.94
N VAL A 190 -24.68 -20.32 -18.71
CA VAL A 190 -23.54 -19.41 -18.88
C VAL A 190 -23.80 -18.53 -20.09
N GLU A 191 -23.75 -17.22 -19.89
CA GLU A 191 -23.89 -16.20 -20.91
C GLU A 191 -22.57 -15.46 -21.10
N LEU A 192 -21.97 -15.62 -22.27
CA LEU A 192 -20.82 -14.84 -22.72
C LEU A 192 -21.33 -13.53 -23.35
N VAL A 193 -21.14 -12.42 -22.65
CA VAL A 193 -21.60 -11.09 -23.07
C VAL A 193 -20.56 -10.45 -23.96
N ARG A 194 -20.96 -10.03 -25.17
CA ARG A 194 -20.10 -9.33 -26.14
C ARG A 194 -19.96 -7.83 -25.83
N ILE A 195 -18.88 -7.21 -26.31
CA ILE A 195 -18.73 -5.75 -26.31
C ILE A 195 -19.85 -5.11 -27.15
N LYS A 196 -20.46 -4.04 -26.62
CA LYS A 196 -21.63 -3.38 -27.22
C LYS A 196 -21.28 -2.74 -28.57
N GLY A 197 -21.91 -3.19 -29.65
CA GLY A 197 -21.76 -2.60 -31.00
C GLY A 197 -21.37 -3.59 -32.11
N GLU A 198 -20.99 -4.82 -31.77
CA GLU A 198 -20.60 -5.86 -32.74
C GLU A 198 -21.55 -7.07 -32.69
N GLY A 199 -22.44 -7.18 -33.68
CA GLY A 199 -23.23 -8.40 -33.99
C GLY A 199 -24.44 -8.74 -33.10
N PRO A 200 -25.31 -9.69 -33.53
CA PRO A 200 -26.46 -10.13 -32.73
C PRO A 200 -26.06 -11.21 -31.70
N GLY A 201 -26.24 -10.91 -30.42
CA GLY A 201 -26.45 -11.90 -29.35
C GLY A 201 -25.25 -12.25 -28.46
N SER A 202 -25.55 -12.55 -27.20
CA SER A 202 -24.68 -13.25 -26.26
C SER A 202 -24.67 -14.75 -26.57
N LEU A 203 -23.54 -15.43 -26.37
CA LEU A 203 -23.48 -16.90 -26.50
C LEU A 203 -23.94 -17.52 -25.17
N ARG A 204 -25.02 -18.31 -25.23
CA ARG A 204 -25.60 -18.98 -24.05
C ARG A 204 -25.41 -20.48 -24.13
N VAL A 205 -24.81 -21.06 -23.09
CA VAL A 205 -24.52 -22.49 -23.00
C VAL A 205 -24.82 -22.98 -21.58
N ALA A 206 -25.55 -24.09 -21.46
CA ALA A 206 -25.76 -24.73 -20.15
C ALA A 206 -24.51 -25.48 -19.71
N THR A 207 -24.16 -25.38 -18.42
CA THR A 207 -23.08 -26.18 -17.83
C THR A 207 -23.55 -27.60 -17.52
N SER A 208 -22.61 -28.53 -17.47
CA SER A 208 -22.82 -29.89 -16.98
C SER A 208 -21.71 -30.25 -15.99
N GLY A 209 -22.07 -30.51 -14.73
CA GLY A 209 -21.09 -30.75 -13.66
C GLY A 209 -20.23 -29.53 -13.35
N GLY A 210 -20.80 -28.33 -13.52
CA GLY A 210 -20.14 -27.05 -13.36
C GLY A 210 -19.16 -26.71 -14.49
N LYS A 211 -19.22 -27.39 -15.64
CA LYS A 211 -18.23 -27.19 -16.72
C LYS A 211 -18.88 -26.86 -18.05
N VAL A 212 -18.22 -26.00 -18.83
CA VAL A 212 -18.51 -25.77 -20.25
C VAL A 212 -17.20 -25.78 -21.03
N THR A 213 -17.19 -26.47 -22.17
CA THR A 213 -16.06 -26.49 -23.08
C THR A 213 -16.40 -25.73 -24.35
N PHE A 214 -15.55 -24.81 -24.75
CA PHE A 214 -15.62 -24.07 -26.00
C PHE A 214 -14.47 -24.47 -26.93
N THR A 215 -14.69 -24.38 -28.24
CA THR A 215 -13.61 -24.50 -29.24
C THR A 215 -13.11 -23.13 -29.66
N ALA A 216 -11.88 -23.06 -30.19
CA ALA A 216 -11.29 -21.85 -30.73
C ALA A 216 -12.22 -21.20 -31.79
N ASP A 217 -12.79 -21.99 -32.70
CA ASP A 217 -13.70 -21.48 -33.74
C ASP A 217 -15.00 -20.88 -33.18
N GLN A 218 -15.50 -21.38 -32.04
CA GLN A 218 -16.68 -20.81 -31.38
C GLN A 218 -16.38 -19.45 -30.76
N LEU A 219 -15.13 -19.23 -30.34
CA LEU A 219 -14.68 -18.03 -29.63
C LEU A 219 -13.94 -17.02 -30.53
N SER A 220 -13.51 -17.40 -31.73
CA SER A 220 -12.72 -16.55 -32.63
C SER A 220 -13.45 -15.29 -33.09
N GLU A 221 -14.79 -15.29 -33.05
CA GLU A 221 -15.63 -14.14 -33.40
C GLU A 221 -16.16 -13.39 -32.15
N LEU A 222 -15.76 -13.81 -30.94
CA LEU A 222 -16.27 -13.26 -29.69
C LEU A 222 -15.27 -12.29 -29.06
N ARG A 223 -15.62 -11.00 -29.08
CA ARG A 223 -15.00 -9.99 -28.19
C ARG A 223 -15.81 -9.88 -26.91
N LEU A 224 -15.27 -10.42 -25.83
CA LEU A 224 -15.98 -10.56 -24.56
C LEU A 224 -15.91 -9.29 -23.71
N ALA A 225 -17.06 -8.88 -23.19
CA ALA A 225 -17.18 -7.84 -22.18
C ALA A 225 -17.29 -8.42 -20.76
N SER A 226 -18.04 -9.51 -20.60
CA SER A 226 -18.16 -10.21 -19.30
C SER A 226 -18.71 -11.63 -19.49
N VAL A 227 -18.51 -12.48 -18.49
CA VAL A 227 -19.16 -13.80 -18.40
C VAL A 227 -20.17 -13.76 -17.26
N ARG A 228 -21.36 -14.26 -17.53
CA ARG A 228 -22.43 -14.36 -16.55
C ARG A 228 -22.87 -15.81 -16.39
N MET A 229 -23.33 -16.16 -15.19
CA MET A 229 -23.98 -17.44 -14.93
C MET A 229 -25.31 -17.20 -14.22
N ASN A 230 -26.40 -17.64 -14.82
CA ASN A 230 -27.77 -17.34 -14.38
C ASN A 230 -28.01 -15.83 -14.13
N GLY A 231 -27.38 -14.97 -14.94
CA GLY A 231 -27.45 -13.51 -14.83
C GLY A 231 -26.48 -12.87 -13.81
N ALA A 232 -25.83 -13.64 -12.94
CA ALA A 232 -24.81 -13.14 -12.02
C ALA A 232 -23.44 -13.02 -12.72
N LEU A 233 -22.66 -11.99 -12.37
CA LEU A 233 -21.30 -11.83 -12.91
C LEU A 233 -20.38 -12.93 -12.35
N VAL A 234 -19.62 -13.58 -13.23
CA VAL A 234 -18.61 -14.57 -12.84
C VAL A 234 -17.30 -13.85 -12.58
N LEU A 235 -16.70 -14.12 -11.43
CA LEU A 235 -15.35 -13.64 -11.09
C LEU A 235 -14.31 -14.56 -11.70
N PHE A 236 -13.34 -13.98 -12.39
CA PHE A 236 -12.12 -14.67 -12.79
C PHE A 236 -10.99 -14.22 -11.87
N PRO A 237 -10.34 -15.15 -11.14
CA PRO A 237 -9.03 -14.86 -10.56
C PRO A 237 -8.09 -14.33 -11.64
N GLU A 238 -7.18 -13.43 -11.28
CA GLU A 238 -6.30 -12.74 -12.24
C GLU A 238 -5.53 -13.71 -13.15
N GLU A 239 -5.00 -14.79 -12.58
CA GLU A 239 -4.29 -15.83 -13.33
C GLU A 239 -5.20 -16.54 -14.35
N GLU A 240 -6.45 -16.82 -13.98
CA GLU A 240 -7.42 -17.50 -14.82
C GLU A 240 -7.95 -16.58 -15.91
N ALA A 241 -8.15 -15.29 -15.61
CA ALA A 241 -8.47 -14.27 -16.59
C ALA A 241 -7.39 -14.18 -17.67
N ALA A 242 -6.11 -14.12 -17.25
CA ALA A 242 -4.98 -14.07 -18.18
C ALA A 242 -4.89 -15.32 -19.08
N LYS A 243 -5.13 -16.52 -18.54
CA LYS A 243 -5.18 -17.77 -19.33
C LYS A 243 -6.29 -17.71 -20.39
N PHE A 244 -7.47 -17.24 -20.00
CA PHE A 244 -8.60 -17.16 -20.92
C PHE A 244 -8.41 -16.09 -22.00
N GLU A 245 -7.90 -14.90 -21.64
CA GLU A 245 -7.56 -13.85 -22.58
C GLU A 245 -6.48 -14.27 -23.59
N ALA A 246 -5.46 -15.00 -23.13
CA ALA A 246 -4.44 -15.57 -23.99
C ALA A 246 -5.05 -16.58 -24.98
N PHE A 247 -5.97 -17.44 -24.52
CA PHE A 247 -6.71 -18.37 -25.39
C PHE A 247 -7.53 -17.62 -26.45
N LEU A 248 -8.29 -16.59 -26.07
CA LEU A 248 -9.11 -15.79 -26.98
C LEU A 248 -8.25 -15.11 -28.05
N SER A 249 -7.15 -14.47 -27.63
CA SER A 249 -6.18 -13.82 -28.53
C SER A 249 -5.63 -14.81 -29.56
N CYS A 250 -5.34 -16.05 -29.12
CA CYS A 250 -4.87 -17.10 -30.00
C CYS A 250 -5.94 -17.67 -30.92
N SER A 251 -7.19 -17.74 -30.47
CA SER A 251 -8.33 -18.11 -31.31
C SER A 251 -8.57 -17.15 -32.48
N GLU A 252 -8.23 -15.86 -32.31
CA GLU A 252 -8.29 -14.86 -33.38
C GLU A 252 -7.04 -14.90 -34.28
N ALA A 253 -5.86 -15.09 -33.69
CA ALA A 253 -4.58 -14.99 -34.41
C ALA A 253 -4.24 -16.23 -35.27
N ILE A 254 -4.53 -17.43 -34.75
CA ILE A 254 -4.08 -18.70 -35.35
C ILE A 254 -4.76 -19.05 -36.69
N PRO A 255 -6.07 -18.83 -36.89
CA PRO A 255 -6.69 -19.08 -38.19
C PRO A 255 -5.96 -18.27 -39.27
N VAL A 256 -5.15 -18.92 -40.11
CA VAL A 256 -4.40 -18.24 -41.16
C VAL A 256 -5.39 -17.93 -42.29
N PRO A 257 -5.55 -16.65 -42.69
CA PRO A 257 -6.44 -16.31 -43.80
C PRO A 257 -6.05 -17.04 -45.08
N SER A 258 -7.01 -17.22 -45.98
CA SER A 258 -6.73 -17.76 -47.32
C SER A 258 -5.67 -16.91 -48.04
N PRO A 259 -4.96 -17.43 -49.05
CA PRO A 259 -3.98 -16.64 -49.80
C PRO A 259 -4.54 -15.31 -50.35
N ALA A 260 -5.82 -15.29 -50.74
CA ALA A 260 -6.53 -14.07 -51.14
C ALA A 260 -6.70 -13.11 -49.94
N GLY A 261 -7.18 -13.60 -48.79
CA GLY A 261 -7.33 -12.79 -47.59
C GLY A 261 -6.00 -12.26 -47.07
N LEU A 262 -4.92 -13.04 -47.15
CA LEU A 262 -3.57 -12.56 -46.85
C LEU A 262 -3.21 -11.40 -47.78
N SER A 263 -3.38 -11.54 -49.10
CA SER A 263 -3.04 -10.52 -50.11
C SER A 263 -3.73 -9.17 -49.89
N GLU A 264 -4.93 -9.16 -49.31
CA GLU A 264 -5.71 -7.96 -48.99
C GLU A 264 -5.25 -7.27 -47.69
N MET A 265 -4.57 -7.98 -46.78
CA MET A 265 -4.06 -7.40 -45.54
C MET A 265 -2.89 -6.44 -45.81
N GLY A 266 -2.91 -5.27 -45.17
CA GLY A 266 -1.76 -4.35 -45.13
C GLY A 266 -0.53 -4.97 -44.43
N GLU A 267 0.67 -4.49 -44.76
CA GLU A 267 1.92 -5.01 -44.18
C GLU A 267 1.95 -4.90 -42.65
N GLU A 268 1.45 -3.79 -42.10
CA GLU A 268 1.35 -3.58 -40.65
C GLU A 268 0.40 -4.60 -39.98
N ALA A 269 -0.78 -4.83 -40.58
CA ALA A 269 -1.74 -5.82 -40.08
C ALA A 269 -1.18 -7.25 -40.16
N LEU A 270 -0.39 -7.55 -41.20
CA LEU A 270 0.27 -8.85 -41.37
C LEU A 270 1.37 -9.07 -40.33
N VAL A 271 2.18 -8.05 -40.03
CA VAL A 271 3.21 -8.08 -38.98
C VAL A 271 2.56 -8.20 -37.60
N ALA A 272 1.51 -7.44 -37.32
CA ALA A 272 0.76 -7.53 -36.06
C ALA A 272 0.20 -8.95 -35.87
N ARG A 273 -0.44 -9.53 -36.89
CA ARG A 273 -0.96 -10.91 -36.82
C ARG A 273 0.15 -11.95 -36.66
N TYR A 274 1.29 -11.76 -37.32
CA TYR A 274 2.47 -12.62 -37.13
C TYR A 274 2.97 -12.60 -35.69
N ASN A 275 3.08 -11.43 -35.08
CA ASN A 275 3.51 -11.29 -33.69
C ASN A 275 2.52 -11.96 -32.73
N SER A 276 1.22 -11.79 -32.95
CA SER A 276 0.17 -12.47 -32.17
C SER A 276 0.23 -13.99 -32.33
N ALA A 277 0.35 -14.51 -33.56
CA ALA A 277 0.47 -15.95 -33.81
C ALA A 277 1.74 -16.55 -33.17
N ARG A 278 2.85 -15.80 -33.16
CA ARG A 278 4.09 -16.20 -32.51
C ARG A 278 3.94 -16.29 -30.99
N ALA A 279 3.26 -15.32 -30.37
CA ALA A 279 2.97 -15.36 -28.93
C ALA A 279 2.13 -16.58 -28.54
N CYS A 280 1.35 -17.13 -29.47
CA CYS A 280 0.53 -18.31 -29.26
C CYS A 280 1.28 -19.63 -29.18
N GLY A 281 2.60 -19.67 -29.40
CA GLY A 281 3.39 -20.89 -29.20
C GLY A 281 3.26 -21.47 -27.78
N SER A 282 3.11 -20.62 -26.75
CA SER A 282 2.94 -21.07 -25.36
C SER A 282 1.55 -21.65 -25.05
N VAL A 283 0.53 -21.34 -25.87
CA VAL A 283 -0.88 -21.72 -25.66
C VAL A 283 -1.29 -22.86 -26.60
N ALA A 284 -0.93 -22.76 -27.87
CA ALA A 284 -1.32 -23.68 -28.94
C ALA A 284 -0.18 -24.60 -29.42
N GLY A 285 1.02 -24.46 -28.85
CA GLY A 285 2.19 -25.27 -29.21
C GLY A 285 2.56 -25.14 -30.69
N GLU A 286 2.81 -26.29 -31.32
CA GLU A 286 3.21 -26.39 -32.73
C GLU A 286 2.23 -25.70 -33.69
N VAL A 287 0.92 -25.66 -33.38
CA VAL A 287 -0.07 -25.02 -34.24
C VAL A 287 0.15 -23.51 -34.32
N GLY A 288 0.50 -22.88 -33.19
CA GLY A 288 0.87 -21.46 -33.15
C GLY A 288 2.16 -21.19 -33.93
N GLU A 289 3.15 -22.06 -33.78
CA GLU A 289 4.42 -21.95 -34.52
C GLU A 289 4.23 -22.09 -36.03
N GLN A 290 3.38 -23.03 -36.47
CA GLN A 290 3.05 -23.21 -37.89
C GLN A 290 2.32 -21.99 -38.46
N ALA A 291 1.38 -21.41 -37.72
CA ALA A 291 0.68 -20.19 -38.13
C ALA A 291 1.65 -19.01 -38.26
N ALA A 292 2.55 -18.83 -37.27
CA ALA A 292 3.58 -17.81 -37.32
C ALA A 292 4.55 -18.01 -38.51
N ALA A 293 4.97 -19.24 -38.78
CA ALA A 293 5.82 -19.56 -39.92
C ALA A 293 5.15 -19.24 -41.26
N ALA A 294 3.85 -19.57 -41.41
CA ALA A 294 3.08 -19.26 -42.62
C ALA A 294 2.96 -17.75 -42.85
N LEU A 295 2.64 -16.98 -41.81
CA LEU A 295 2.56 -15.51 -41.88
C LEU A 295 3.94 -14.88 -42.14
N GLY A 296 5.00 -15.39 -41.51
CA GLY A 296 6.38 -14.94 -41.73
C GLY A 296 6.85 -15.17 -43.17
N ALA A 297 6.51 -16.32 -43.76
CA ALA A 297 6.81 -16.61 -45.16
C ALA A 297 6.11 -15.65 -46.13
N GLU A 298 4.87 -15.25 -45.83
CA GLU A 298 4.15 -14.24 -46.61
C GLU A 298 4.80 -12.85 -46.51
N ILE A 299 5.20 -12.43 -45.30
CA ILE A 299 5.93 -11.16 -45.09
C ILE A 299 7.23 -11.16 -45.90
N GLN A 300 8.01 -12.25 -45.83
CA GLN A 300 9.25 -12.38 -46.60
C GLN A 300 9.01 -12.34 -48.10
N ARG A 301 7.97 -13.02 -48.60
CA ARG A 301 7.60 -13.00 -50.03
C ARG A 301 7.31 -11.58 -50.52
N ARG A 302 6.59 -10.76 -49.74
CA ARG A 302 6.30 -9.36 -50.10
C ARG A 302 7.53 -8.48 -50.11
N ARG A 303 8.49 -8.76 -49.22
CA ARG A 303 9.74 -8.00 -49.09
C ARG A 303 10.78 -8.40 -50.12
N ALA A 304 10.74 -9.62 -50.65
CA ALA A 304 11.67 -10.11 -51.68
C ALA A 304 11.64 -9.30 -53.00
N GLY A 305 10.62 -8.45 -53.21
CA GLY A 305 10.52 -7.52 -54.35
C GLY A 305 10.86 -6.05 -54.07
N ARG A 306 11.25 -5.68 -52.83
CA ARG A 306 11.62 -4.29 -52.48
C ARG A 306 13.12 -4.21 -52.12
N PRO A 307 13.89 -3.27 -52.69
CA PRO A 307 15.23 -2.98 -52.21
C PRO A 307 15.11 -2.27 -50.85
N GLY A 308 15.24 -3.05 -49.79
CA GLY A 308 15.34 -2.61 -48.40
C GLY A 308 16.18 -3.63 -47.64
N PRO A 309 16.83 -3.23 -46.53
CA PRO A 309 17.70 -4.14 -45.78
C PRO A 309 16.91 -5.39 -45.39
N THR A 310 17.35 -6.53 -45.88
CA THR A 310 16.81 -7.84 -45.51
C THR A 310 17.07 -8.03 -44.03
N VAL A 311 16.05 -7.77 -43.22
CA VAL A 311 16.06 -8.11 -41.80
C VAL A 311 16.04 -9.63 -41.71
N ARG A 312 17.22 -10.22 -41.67
CA ARG A 312 17.39 -11.62 -41.28
C ARG A 312 17.13 -11.67 -39.78
N GLU A 313 15.89 -11.94 -39.37
CA GLU A 313 15.55 -12.30 -37.99
C GLU A 313 16.18 -13.67 -37.69
N GLY A 314 17.49 -13.65 -37.40
CA GLY A 314 18.21 -14.81 -36.92
C GLY A 314 17.82 -15.17 -35.48
N PRO A 315 18.23 -16.36 -35.00
CA PRO A 315 18.08 -16.73 -33.59
C PRO A 315 18.66 -15.64 -32.68
N ARG A 316 18.01 -15.35 -31.56
CA ARG A 316 18.49 -14.30 -30.65
C ARG A 316 19.70 -14.79 -29.85
N PRO A 317 20.79 -14.01 -29.78
CA PRO A 317 21.88 -14.33 -28.87
C PRO A 317 21.40 -14.19 -27.42
N ARG A 318 21.71 -15.18 -26.57
CA ARG A 318 21.36 -15.17 -25.14
C ARG A 318 22.44 -14.51 -24.29
N SER A 319 23.63 -14.35 -24.85
CA SER A 319 24.80 -13.75 -24.22
C SER A 319 25.57 -12.88 -25.20
N LEU A 320 26.46 -12.03 -24.68
CA LEU A 320 27.41 -11.27 -25.50
C LEU A 320 28.28 -12.19 -26.37
N GLU A 321 28.70 -13.33 -25.83
CA GLU A 321 29.52 -14.31 -26.53
C GLU A 321 28.78 -14.92 -27.72
N ASP A 322 27.50 -15.29 -27.52
CA ASP A 322 26.62 -15.74 -28.60
C ASP A 322 26.44 -14.65 -29.67
N ALA A 323 26.24 -13.40 -29.23
CA ALA A 323 26.07 -12.26 -30.13
C ALA A 323 27.32 -12.02 -30.98
N ARG A 324 28.52 -12.11 -30.39
CA ARG A 324 29.79 -12.01 -31.12
C ARG A 324 29.97 -13.17 -32.10
N ALA A 325 29.66 -14.40 -31.68
CA ALA A 325 29.80 -15.58 -32.53
C ALA A 325 28.86 -15.53 -33.75
N MET A 326 27.65 -15.03 -33.54
CA MET A 326 26.60 -14.98 -34.56
C MET A 326 26.76 -13.82 -35.54
N TYR A 327 27.05 -12.62 -35.05
CA TYR A 327 27.11 -11.41 -35.88
C TYR A 327 28.53 -11.05 -36.33
N ARG A 328 29.57 -11.59 -35.67
CA ARG A 328 30.99 -11.37 -36.00
C ARG A 328 31.29 -9.90 -36.30
N PRO A 329 31.13 -9.01 -35.31
CA PRO A 329 31.27 -7.57 -35.52
C PRO A 329 32.64 -7.25 -36.11
N THR A 330 32.64 -6.55 -37.23
CA THR A 330 33.86 -6.09 -37.91
C THR A 330 34.25 -4.68 -37.48
N LEU A 331 33.33 -3.96 -36.84
CA LEU A 331 33.55 -2.64 -36.25
C LEU A 331 33.49 -2.74 -34.73
N VAL A 332 34.44 -2.11 -34.04
CA VAL A 332 34.43 -1.95 -32.59
C VAL A 332 34.32 -0.47 -32.25
N LEU A 333 33.11 -0.02 -31.96
CA LEU A 333 32.78 1.35 -31.60
C LEU A 333 32.92 1.52 -30.09
N ALA A 334 34.13 1.88 -29.66
CA ALA A 334 34.47 2.19 -28.28
C ALA A 334 35.28 3.48 -28.20
N GLU A 335 35.35 4.12 -27.03
CA GLU A 335 36.18 5.30 -26.83
C GLU A 335 37.65 5.01 -27.21
N GLY A 336 38.24 5.90 -28.02
CA GLY A 336 39.61 5.74 -28.56
C GLY A 336 39.74 4.75 -29.73
N SER A 337 38.66 4.08 -30.16
CA SER A 337 38.71 3.22 -31.35
C SER A 337 38.76 4.04 -32.64
N ARG A 338 39.59 3.59 -33.58
CA ARG A 338 39.67 4.16 -34.94
C ARG A 338 38.36 3.97 -35.73
N ASP A 339 37.57 2.96 -35.38
CA ASP A 339 36.34 2.61 -36.10
C ASP A 339 35.23 3.64 -35.86
N VAL A 340 35.34 4.45 -34.79
CA VAL A 340 34.43 5.58 -34.54
C VAL A 340 34.54 6.62 -35.66
N ALA A 341 35.73 6.83 -36.24
CA ALA A 341 35.92 7.75 -37.35
C ALA A 341 35.21 7.27 -38.62
N ALA A 342 35.00 5.95 -38.80
CA ALA A 342 34.28 5.41 -39.94
C ALA A 342 32.78 5.81 -39.94
N LEU A 343 32.24 6.20 -38.78
CA LEU A 343 30.86 6.68 -38.65
C LEU A 343 30.61 8.05 -39.29
N SER A 344 31.62 8.72 -39.86
CA SER A 344 31.42 9.94 -40.64
C SER A 344 30.64 9.69 -41.93
N ASP A 345 30.62 8.45 -42.44
CA ASP A 345 29.82 8.03 -43.60
C ASP A 345 29.07 6.71 -43.28
N PRO A 346 27.96 6.77 -42.51
CA PRO A 346 27.22 5.58 -42.08
C PRO A 346 26.61 4.77 -43.23
N GLU A 347 26.32 5.42 -44.36
CA GLU A 347 25.71 4.77 -45.53
C GLU A 347 26.67 3.75 -46.15
N SER A 348 27.98 4.07 -46.19
CA SER A 348 29.02 3.14 -46.65
C SER A 348 29.16 1.90 -45.75
N LEU A 349 28.67 1.98 -44.50
CA LEU A 349 28.75 0.93 -43.49
C LEU A 349 27.45 0.15 -43.36
N ALA A 350 26.39 0.49 -44.10
CA ALA A 350 25.09 -0.17 -44.00
C ALA A 350 25.20 -1.70 -44.20
N GLY A 351 24.63 -2.47 -43.28
CA GLY A 351 24.72 -3.93 -43.25
C GLY A 351 25.95 -4.49 -42.49
N THR A 352 26.86 -3.63 -42.04
CA THR A 352 28.05 -4.03 -41.28
C THR A 352 27.72 -4.23 -39.81
N ALA A 353 28.17 -5.35 -39.24
CA ALA A 353 28.00 -5.64 -37.81
C ALA A 353 29.01 -4.84 -36.97
N ALA A 354 28.52 -4.23 -35.90
CA ALA A 354 29.28 -3.40 -34.99
C ALA A 354 29.06 -3.83 -33.53
N GLN A 355 30.13 -3.82 -32.75
CA GLN A 355 30.10 -3.88 -31.30
C GLN A 355 30.21 -2.46 -30.75
N ILE A 356 29.29 -2.06 -29.90
CA ILE A 356 29.20 -0.72 -29.31
C ILE A 356 29.55 -0.81 -27.84
N ARG A 357 30.41 0.10 -27.37
CA ARG A 357 30.68 0.37 -25.96
C ARG A 357 30.65 1.87 -25.73
N GLY A 358 29.64 2.33 -25.03
CA GLY A 358 29.44 3.76 -24.83
C GLY A 358 28.60 4.07 -23.62
N THR A 359 28.22 5.34 -23.49
CA THR A 359 27.38 5.83 -22.40
C THR A 359 26.03 6.26 -22.94
N LEU A 360 24.95 5.82 -22.32
CA LEU A 360 23.61 6.29 -22.65
C LEU A 360 23.49 7.78 -22.31
N VAL A 361 23.21 8.62 -23.30
CA VAL A 361 22.98 10.05 -23.10
C VAL A 361 21.51 10.33 -22.83
N GLN A 362 20.64 9.74 -23.65
CA GLN A 362 19.22 10.01 -23.65
C GLN A 362 18.46 8.84 -24.26
N GLN A 363 17.32 8.50 -23.66
CA GLN A 363 16.29 7.67 -24.29
C GLN A 363 15.27 8.59 -24.96
N VAL A 364 15.12 8.47 -26.28
CA VAL A 364 14.24 9.37 -27.08
C VAL A 364 12.87 8.74 -27.30
N ALA A 365 12.82 7.43 -27.42
CA ALA A 365 11.59 6.63 -27.45
C ALA A 365 11.81 5.34 -26.67
N GLU A 366 10.75 4.57 -26.43
CA GLU A 366 10.83 3.29 -25.71
C GLU A 366 11.90 2.34 -26.29
N ASN A 367 12.16 2.44 -27.59
CA ASN A 367 13.06 1.59 -28.36
C ASN A 367 14.23 2.32 -29.04
N ILE A 368 14.45 3.62 -28.75
CA ILE A 368 15.54 4.39 -29.38
C ILE A 368 16.39 5.07 -28.32
N LEU A 369 17.67 4.68 -28.29
CA LEU A 369 18.68 5.22 -27.38
C LEU A 369 19.67 6.09 -28.13
N VAL A 370 20.08 7.20 -27.53
CA VAL A 370 21.21 8.02 -27.96
C VAL A 370 22.42 7.60 -27.13
N VAL A 371 23.38 6.95 -27.76
CA VAL A 371 24.60 6.45 -27.11
C VAL A 371 25.79 7.28 -27.55
N LYS A 372 26.61 7.73 -26.60
CA LYS A 372 27.85 8.45 -26.86
C LYS A 372 29.02 7.47 -26.82
N VAL A 373 29.84 7.49 -27.87
CA VAL A 373 31.06 6.70 -27.99
C VAL A 373 32.20 7.64 -28.34
N GLY A 374 33.00 8.00 -27.33
CA GLY A 374 34.01 9.05 -27.46
C GLY A 374 33.39 10.39 -27.86
N THR A 375 33.73 10.89 -29.06
CA THR A 375 33.22 12.16 -29.60
C THR A 375 31.97 12.00 -30.47
N ALA A 376 31.57 10.77 -30.81
CA ALA A 376 30.42 10.50 -31.66
C ALA A 376 29.16 10.19 -30.84
N GLU A 377 28.00 10.59 -31.36
CA GLU A 377 26.68 10.18 -30.88
C GLU A 377 26.01 9.33 -31.94
N LEU A 378 25.44 8.20 -31.53
CA LEU A 378 24.74 7.27 -32.41
C LEU A 378 23.38 6.89 -31.85
N LEU A 379 22.46 6.56 -32.74
CA LEU A 379 21.14 6.05 -32.42
C LEU A 379 21.20 4.52 -32.37
N VAL A 380 20.79 3.94 -31.26
CA VAL A 380 20.64 2.50 -31.09
C VAL A 380 19.16 2.16 -31.03
N PHE A 381 18.66 1.50 -32.07
CA PHE A 381 17.31 0.96 -32.10
C PHE A 381 17.28 -0.42 -31.43
N VAL A 382 16.47 -0.55 -30.39
CA VAL A 382 16.29 -1.77 -29.60
C VAL A 382 14.96 -2.40 -30.00
N PRO A 383 14.92 -3.63 -30.54
CA PRO A 383 13.65 -4.27 -30.88
C PRO A 383 12.70 -4.33 -29.67
N PRO A 384 11.37 -4.14 -29.84
CA PRO A 384 10.41 -4.06 -28.73
C PRO A 384 10.45 -5.28 -27.79
N ASP A 385 10.80 -6.43 -28.34
CA ASP A 385 10.86 -7.71 -27.67
C ASP A 385 12.27 -8.06 -27.16
N ALA A 386 13.22 -7.13 -27.25
CA ALA A 386 14.48 -7.15 -26.49
C ALA A 386 14.25 -6.40 -25.17
N THR A 387 13.84 -7.13 -24.13
CA THR A 387 13.61 -6.53 -22.81
C THR A 387 14.94 -6.11 -22.19
N PHE A 388 15.11 -4.81 -21.99
CA PHE A 388 15.88 -4.33 -20.85
C PHE A 388 15.20 -4.91 -19.60
N GLY A 389 15.92 -5.65 -18.76
CA GLY A 389 15.36 -6.05 -17.46
C GLY A 389 14.89 -4.82 -16.67
N VAL A 390 15.66 -3.73 -16.77
CA VAL A 390 15.34 -2.39 -16.26
C VAL A 390 15.82 -1.36 -17.30
N PRO A 391 15.02 -0.36 -17.70
CA PRO A 391 15.48 0.66 -18.63
C PRO A 391 16.71 1.38 -18.06
N PRO A 392 17.84 1.41 -18.79
CA PRO A 392 19.08 1.98 -18.30
C PRO A 392 18.92 3.48 -18.01
N ALA A 393 19.46 3.94 -16.88
CA ALA A 393 19.47 5.36 -16.55
C ALA A 393 20.40 6.14 -17.48
N ASN A 394 20.08 7.41 -17.76
CA ASN A 394 21.01 8.29 -18.45
C ASN A 394 22.35 8.34 -17.69
N GLY A 395 23.45 8.20 -18.40
CA GLY A 395 24.80 8.06 -17.85
C GLY A 395 25.26 6.62 -17.62
N ALA A 396 24.40 5.61 -17.83
CA ALA A 396 24.81 4.21 -17.74
C ALA A 396 25.77 3.83 -18.87
N GLU A 397 26.78 3.02 -18.54
CA GLU A 397 27.57 2.32 -19.54
C GLU A 397 26.72 1.25 -20.22
N LEU A 398 26.91 1.09 -21.52
CA LEU A 398 26.11 0.22 -22.36
C LEU A 398 27.03 -0.53 -23.31
N GLU A 399 26.83 -1.86 -23.39
CA GLU A 399 27.45 -2.70 -24.40
C GLU A 399 26.38 -3.29 -25.31
N ALA A 400 26.54 -3.16 -26.62
CA ALA A 400 25.59 -3.68 -27.59
C ALA A 400 26.28 -4.30 -28.80
N ILE A 401 25.60 -5.23 -29.45
CA ILE A 401 25.98 -5.74 -30.77
C ILE A 401 24.81 -5.53 -31.70
N GLY A 402 25.08 -4.93 -32.86
CA GLY A 402 24.05 -4.58 -33.83
C GLY A 402 24.60 -4.46 -35.24
N VAL A 403 23.71 -4.06 -36.14
CA VAL A 403 24.04 -3.84 -37.56
C VAL A 403 23.81 -2.36 -37.88
N VAL A 404 24.79 -1.72 -38.51
CA VAL A 404 24.65 -0.35 -39.00
C VAL A 404 23.60 -0.33 -40.10
N VAL A 405 22.62 0.55 -39.96
CA VAL A 405 21.50 0.66 -40.92
C VAL A 405 21.74 1.80 -41.91
N GLY A 406 22.39 2.88 -41.45
CA GLY A 406 22.61 4.10 -42.22
C GLY A 406 22.50 5.31 -41.30
N THR A 407 21.98 6.41 -41.81
CA THR A 407 21.79 7.66 -41.06
C THR A 407 20.32 7.89 -40.74
N GLN A 408 20.02 8.39 -39.54
CA GLN A 408 18.67 8.84 -39.20
C GLN A 408 18.70 10.24 -38.59
N VAL A 409 17.74 11.07 -39.01
CA VAL A 409 17.54 12.42 -38.49
C VAL A 409 16.59 12.37 -37.33
N LEU A 410 17.03 12.90 -36.19
CA LEU A 410 16.23 13.01 -34.98
C LEU A 410 16.54 14.37 -34.34
N GLU A 411 15.50 15.14 -34.01
CA GLU A 411 15.64 16.49 -33.43
C GLU A 411 16.63 17.38 -34.22
N GLU A 412 16.49 17.38 -35.55
CA GLU A 412 17.32 18.15 -36.48
C GLU A 412 18.80 17.73 -36.56
N LYS A 413 19.20 16.66 -35.87
CA LYS A 413 20.55 16.09 -35.94
C LYS A 413 20.55 14.75 -36.68
N ALA A 414 21.35 14.67 -37.74
CA ALA A 414 21.64 13.42 -38.43
C ALA A 414 22.67 12.63 -37.62
N ARG A 415 22.32 11.39 -37.22
CA ARG A 415 23.20 10.50 -36.47
C ARG A 415 23.22 9.11 -37.11
N PRO A 416 24.33 8.35 -37.01
CA PRO A 416 24.37 6.96 -37.43
C PRO A 416 23.34 6.13 -36.66
N LEU A 417 22.59 5.29 -37.36
CA LEU A 417 21.61 4.36 -36.78
C LEU A 417 22.17 2.94 -36.76
N ILE A 418 22.14 2.31 -35.59
CA ILE A 418 22.48 0.92 -35.40
C ILE A 418 21.27 0.19 -34.83
N ARG A 419 20.90 -0.92 -35.46
CA ARG A 419 19.86 -1.81 -34.94
C ARG A 419 20.50 -2.87 -34.05
N ALA A 420 20.22 -2.84 -32.76
CA ALA A 420 20.73 -3.80 -31.79
C ALA A 420 20.11 -5.18 -32.00
N ALA A 421 20.95 -6.22 -31.93
CA ALA A 421 20.56 -7.62 -31.80
C ALA A 421 20.73 -8.13 -30.36
N TRP A 422 21.63 -7.49 -29.60
CA TRP A 422 21.90 -7.76 -28.19
C TRP A 422 22.34 -6.46 -27.50
N ILE A 423 21.98 -6.29 -26.23
CA ILE A 423 22.29 -5.11 -25.43
C ILE A 423 22.32 -5.46 -23.95
N GLN A 424 23.19 -4.81 -23.18
CA GLN A 424 23.30 -4.93 -21.73
C GLN A 424 23.57 -3.58 -21.08
#